data_AF-A0A1U7GPW3-F1
#
_entry.id   AF-A0A1U7GPW3-F1
#
_cell.length_a   1.000
_cell.length_b   1.000
_cell.length_c   1.000
_cell.angle_alpha   90.00
_cell.angle_beta   90.00
_cell.angle_gamma   90.00
#
_symmetry.space_group_name_H-M   'P 1'
#
loop_
_entity.id
_entity.type
_entity.pdbx_description
1 polymer ?
#
loop_
_entity_poly.entity_id
_entity_poly.type
_entity_poly.pdbx_seq_one_letter_code
_entity_poly.pdbx_strand_id
1 'polypeptide(L)' 'MRPAVIARKNSYANGSEEGAETQAVLMSVFRTLKQRGRNPASAVVEAIRTYLQTGQLPPLPEKVTELG' A
#
# COMPACT_ATOMS: atom_id res chain seq x y z
N MET A 1 -1.93 21.25 -18.78
CA MET A 1 -1.92 19.85 -18.29
C MET A 1 -3.04 19.65 -17.26
N ARG A 2 -3.73 18.50 -17.21
CA ARG A 2 -4.82 18.19 -16.25
C ARG A 2 -4.33 17.18 -15.19
N PRO A 3 -3.77 17.62 -14.03
CA PRO A 3 -3.11 16.73 -13.08
C PRO A 3 -4.00 15.59 -12.58
N ALA A 4 -5.26 15.88 -12.27
CA ALA A 4 -6.23 14.87 -11.83
C ALA A 4 -6.50 13.79 -12.89
N VAL A 5 -6.48 14.16 -14.18
CA VAL A 5 -6.68 13.20 -15.28
C VAL A 5 -5.47 12.31 -15.47
N ILE A 6 -4.26 12.89 -15.35
CA ILE A 6 -3.00 12.14 -15.39
C ILE A 6 -2.93 11.17 -14.20
N ALA A 7 -3.25 11.64 -13.00
CA ALA A 7 -3.29 10.80 -11.80
C ALA A 7 -4.26 9.63 -11.96
N ARG A 8 -5.50 9.88 -12.44
CA ARG A 8 -6.46 8.81 -12.72
C ARG A 8 -5.90 7.81 -13.73
N LYS A 9 -5.35 8.27 -14.84
CA LYS A 9 -4.79 7.37 -15.86
C LYS A 9 -3.68 6.52 -15.26
N ASN A 10 -2.72 7.12 -14.56
CA ASN A 10 -1.61 6.38 -13.98
C ASN A 10 -2.06 5.38 -12.90
N SER A 11 -3.08 5.73 -12.10
CA SER A 11 -3.61 4.83 -11.05
C SER A 11 -4.43 3.66 -11.58
N TYR A 12 -4.99 3.75 -12.79
CA TYR A 12 -5.89 2.72 -13.36
C TYR A 12 -5.41 2.14 -14.70
N ALA A 13 -4.23 2.49 -15.19
CA ALA A 13 -3.66 2.00 -16.46
C ALA A 13 -3.06 0.58 -16.34
N ASN A 14 -3.74 -0.31 -15.61
CA ASN A 14 -3.36 -1.72 -15.48
C ASN A 14 -4.08 -2.53 -16.55
N GLY A 15 -3.72 -2.29 -17.81
CA GLY A 15 -4.45 -2.81 -18.98
C GLY A 15 -4.36 -4.32 -19.20
N SER A 16 -3.51 -5.03 -18.44
CA SER A 16 -3.44 -6.50 -18.42
C SER A 16 -4.16 -7.06 -17.18
N GLU A 17 -4.61 -8.31 -17.28
CA GLU A 17 -5.23 -9.05 -16.18
C GLU A 17 -4.26 -9.15 -14.97
N GLU A 18 -3.01 -9.53 -15.22
CA GLU A 18 -1.95 -9.59 -14.20
C GLU A 18 -1.70 -8.23 -13.52
N GLY A 19 -1.77 -7.14 -14.28
CA GLY A 19 -1.64 -5.79 -13.76
C GLY A 19 -2.82 -5.41 -12.87
N ALA A 20 -4.04 -5.75 -13.29
CA ALA A 20 -5.25 -5.50 -12.52
C ALA A 20 -5.28 -6.30 -11.21
N GLU A 21 -4.83 -7.55 -11.25
CA GLU A 21 -4.67 -8.41 -10.07
C GLU A 21 -3.64 -7.81 -9.09
N THR A 22 -2.45 -7.45 -9.59
CA THR A 22 -1.40 -6.81 -8.80
C THR A 22 -1.93 -5.54 -8.12
N GLN A 23 -2.65 -4.70 -8.87
CA GLN A 23 -3.28 -3.50 -8.32
C GLN A 23 -4.28 -3.86 -7.21
N ALA A 24 -5.15 -4.85 -7.42
CA ALA A 24 -6.16 -5.24 -6.45
C ALA A 24 -5.52 -5.69 -5.12
N VAL A 25 -4.45 -6.49 -5.19
CA VAL A 25 -3.68 -6.94 -4.02
C VAL A 25 -3.07 -5.74 -3.30
N LEU A 26 -2.35 -4.85 -4.00
CA LEU A 26 -1.73 -3.68 -3.38
C LEU A 26 -2.75 -2.73 -2.76
N MET A 27 -3.89 -2.54 -3.42
CA MET A 27 -4.99 -1.71 -2.90
C MET A 27 -5.58 -2.30 -1.61
N SER A 28 -5.70 -3.63 -1.51
CA SER A 28 -6.14 -4.31 -0.28
C SER A 28 -5.17 -4.06 0.89
N VAL A 29 -3.86 -4.22 0.65
CA VAL A 29 -2.80 -3.96 1.64
C VAL A 29 -2.84 -2.50 2.09
N PHE A 30 -2.89 -1.56 1.15
CA PHE A 30 -2.85 -0.13 1.46
C PHE A 30 -4.10 0.32 2.20
N ARG A 31 -5.27 -0.21 1.83
CA ARG A 31 -6.53 0.04 2.53
C ARG A 31 -6.46 -0.43 3.98
N THR A 32 -5.91 -1.62 4.21
CA THR A 32 -5.75 -2.20 5.56
C THR A 32 -4.85 -1.31 6.43
N LEU A 33 -3.72 -0.86 5.91
CA LEU A 33 -2.80 0.02 6.63
C LEU A 33 -3.44 1.38 6.94
N LYS A 34 -4.20 1.95 6.00
CA LYS A 34 -4.94 3.20 6.21
C LYS A 34 -6.01 3.05 7.29
N GLN A 35 -6.77 1.96 7.31
CA GLN A 35 -7.75 1.65 8.36
C GLN A 35 -7.13 1.49 9.75
N ARG A 36 -5.84 1.15 9.80
CA ARG A 36 -5.04 1.06 11.04
C ARG A 36 -4.41 2.38 11.46
N GLY A 37 -4.68 3.48 10.76
CA GLY A 37 -4.12 4.81 11.07
C GLY A 37 -2.65 4.97 10.67
N ARG A 38 -2.13 4.11 9.78
CA ARG A 38 -0.75 4.18 9.28
C ARG A 38 -0.70 4.79 7.89
N ASN A 39 0.38 5.52 7.59
CA ASN A 39 0.68 5.91 6.22
C ASN A 39 1.05 4.65 5.42
N PRO A 40 0.27 4.26 4.39
CA PRO A 40 0.48 2.97 3.73
C PRO A 40 1.81 2.84 3.00
N ALA A 41 2.29 3.92 2.37
CA ALA A 41 3.53 3.89 1.60
C ALA A 41 4.74 3.70 2.52
N SER A 42 4.83 4.46 3.61
CA SER A 42 5.94 4.30 4.55
C SER A 42 5.91 2.95 5.25
N ALA A 43 4.74 2.46 5.66
CA ALA A 43 4.60 1.16 6.31
C ALA A 43 5.05 -0.01 5.41
N VAL A 44 4.74 0.04 4.11
CA VAL A 44 5.18 -0.97 3.14
C VAL A 44 6.69 -0.89 2.91
N VAL A 45 7.26 0.32 2.79
CA VAL A 45 8.71 0.51 2.64
C VAL A 45 9.47 -0.08 3.82
N GLU A 46 9.02 0.19 5.06
CA GLU A 46 9.64 -0.36 6.25
C GLU A 46 9.47 -1.87 6.36
N ALA A 47 8.31 -2.40 5.94
CA ALA A 47 8.08 -3.85 5.90
C ALA A 47 9.05 -4.55 4.92
N ILE A 48 9.21 -3.99 3.72
CA ILE A 48 10.15 -4.51 2.71
C ILE A 48 11.59 -4.39 3.21
N ARG A 49 11.97 -3.26 3.80
CA ARG A 49 13.30 -3.06 4.39
C ARG A 49 13.60 -4.13 5.45
N THR A 50 12.66 -4.38 6.34
CA THR A 50 12.79 -5.40 7.39
C THR A 50 12.93 -6.80 6.79
N TYR A 51 12.12 -7.12 5.79
CA TYR A 51 12.19 -8.39 5.09
C TYR A 51 13.55 -8.60 4.40
N LEU A 52 14.07 -7.58 3.72
CA LEU A 52 15.38 -7.65 3.07
C LEU A 52 16.54 -7.86 4.06
N GLN A 53 16.40 -7.39 5.30
CA GLN A 53 17.44 -7.53 6.33
C GLN A 53 17.35 -8.85 7.10
N THR A 54 16.15 -9.35 7.33
CA THR A 54 15.89 -10.48 8.24
C THR A 54 15.45 -11.76 7.54
N GLY A 55 15.05 -11.67 6.27
CA GLY A 55 14.37 -12.74 5.54
C GLY A 55 12.95 -13.02 6.03
N GLN A 56 12.43 -12.23 6.97
CA GLN A 56 11.14 -12.45 7.62
C GLN A 56 10.23 -11.23 7.43
N LEU A 57 8.99 -11.48 7.05
CA LEU A 57 8.01 -10.40 6.90
C LEU A 57 7.58 -9.94 8.30
N PRO A 58 7.66 -8.64 8.62
CA PRO A 58 7.22 -8.16 9.92
C PRO A 58 5.71 -8.36 10.10
N PRO A 59 5.25 -8.50 11.35
CA PRO A 59 3.83 -8.63 11.65
C PRO A 59 3.06 -7.36 11.24
N LEU A 60 1.76 -7.53 11.01
CA LEU A 60 0.89 -6.42 10.62
C LEU A 60 0.85 -5.34 11.72
N PRO A 61 1.17 -4.06 11.43
CA PRO A 61 1.28 -3.03 12.45
C PRO A 61 0.01 -2.88 13.28
N GLU A 62 0.14 -2.65 14.58
CA GLU A 62 -1.00 -2.39 15.45
C GLU A 62 -1.75 -1.13 15.01
N LYS A 63 -3.08 -1.17 15.23
CA LYS A 63 -3.96 -0.03 14.99
C LYS A 63 -3.56 1.09 15.94
N VAL A 64 -3.39 2.29 15.41
CA VAL A 64 -3.23 3.48 16.25
C VAL A 64 -4.57 3.72 16.96
N THR A 65 -4.65 3.34 18.23
CA THR A 65 -5.73 3.76 19.11
C THR A 65 -5.43 5.19 19.52
N GLU A 66 -6.28 6.14 19.14
CA GLU A 66 -6.21 7.48 19.73
C GLU A 66 -6.55 7.33 21.22
N LEU A 67 -5.60 7.63 22.10
CA LEU A 67 -5.88 7.86 23.51
C LEU A 67 -6.74 9.13 23.54
N GLY A 68 -8.01 8.99 23.91
CA GLY A 68 -8.95 10.11 24.04
C GLY A 68 -8.55 11.12 25.09
#